data_AF-A0A4S8QSY5-F1
#
_entry.id   AF-A0A4S8QSY5-F1
#
_cell.length_a   1.000
_cell.length_b   1.000
_cell.length_c   1.000
_cell.angle_alpha   90.00
_cell.angle_beta   90.00
_cell.angle_gamma   90.00
#
_symmetry.space_group_name_H-M   'P 1'
#
loop_
_entity.id
_entity.type
_entity.pdbx_description
1 polymer ?
#
loop_
_entity_poly.entity_id
_entity_poly.type
_entity_poly.pdbx_seq_one_letter_code
_entity_poly.pdbx_strand_id
1 'polypeptide(L)'
;MALDSTTYWQANKSGVALMSAAGLDILKDSGLFQMISYFPVVIGVISALSTFFLITLKPGPVVETKDLLIAEVLVAFAFFGGAQIARAAFAPFKGAMCTIFVMMARDPAVFQEHYGQIWTRLEELHPGVAEALLK
;
A
#
# COMPACT_ATOMS: atom_id res chain seq x y z
N MET A 1 -22.17 -5.90 -14.62
CA MET A 1 -22.67 -4.51 -14.53
C MET A 1 -22.91 -4.04 -13.09
N ALA A 2 -22.40 -4.74 -12.06
CA ALA A 2 -22.82 -4.53 -10.66
C ALA A 2 -21.93 -3.60 -9.81
N LEU A 3 -20.83 -3.05 -10.34
CA LEU A 3 -19.94 -2.15 -9.59
C LEU A 3 -20.13 -0.66 -9.93
N ASP A 4 -20.63 -0.31 -11.11
CA ASP A 4 -20.65 1.08 -11.59
C ASP A 4 -21.78 1.95 -11.01
N SER A 5 -22.84 1.35 -10.46
CA SER A 5 -24.03 2.07 -9.97
C SER A 5 -24.21 2.07 -8.45
N THR A 6 -23.25 1.52 -7.70
CA THR A 6 -23.34 1.38 -6.23
C THR A 6 -22.46 2.41 -5.52
N THR A 7 -22.80 2.76 -4.28
CA THR A 7 -21.95 3.64 -3.46
C THR A 7 -20.56 3.02 -3.33
N TYR A 8 -19.50 3.83 -3.39
CA TYR A 8 -18.11 3.38 -3.32
C TYR A 8 -17.86 2.34 -2.22
N TRP A 9 -18.49 2.53 -1.05
CA TRP A 9 -18.41 1.61 0.07
C TRP A 9 -18.95 0.20 -0.24
N GLN A 10 -20.10 0.12 -0.91
CA GLN A 10 -20.71 -1.15 -1.30
C GLN A 10 -19.93 -1.82 -2.44
N ALA A 11 -19.49 -1.04 -3.42
CA ALA A 11 -18.62 -1.51 -4.51
C ALA A 11 -17.32 -2.12 -3.96
N ASN A 12 -16.69 -1.44 -2.99
CA ASN A 12 -15.47 -1.93 -2.35
C ASN A 12 -15.71 -3.21 -1.56
N LYS A 13 -16.78 -3.28 -0.76
CA LYS A 13 -17.14 -4.49 0.00
C LYS A 13 -17.37 -5.69 -0.93
N SER A 14 -18.08 -5.48 -2.04
CA SER A 14 -18.33 -6.51 -3.05
C SER A 14 -17.05 -6.91 -3.78
N GLY A 15 -16.17 -5.97 -4.11
CA GLY A 15 -14.87 -6.26 -4.74
C GLY A 15 -13.94 -7.06 -3.83
N VAL A 16 -13.88 -6.72 -2.55
CA VAL A 16 -13.12 -7.49 -1.55
C VAL A 16 -13.70 -8.89 -1.37
N ALA A 17 -15.03 -9.02 -1.32
CA ALA A 17 -15.69 -10.32 -1.22
C ALA A 17 -15.43 -11.19 -2.47
N LEU A 18 -15.45 -10.60 -3.66
CA LEU A 18 -15.14 -11.28 -4.92
C LEU A 18 -13.69 -11.78 -4.94
N MET A 19 -12.73 -10.92 -4.56
CA MET A 19 -11.32 -11.26 -4.49
C MET A 19 -11.06 -12.37 -3.44
N SER A 20 -11.76 -12.32 -2.31
CA SER A 20 -11.69 -13.34 -1.27
C SER A 20 -12.25 -14.69 -1.73
N ALA A 21 -13.42 -14.69 -2.38
CA ALA A 21 -14.04 -15.88 -2.95
C ALA A 21 -13.16 -16.54 -4.03
N ALA A 22 -12.39 -15.73 -4.75
CA ALA A 22 -11.45 -16.18 -5.78
C ALA A 22 -10.08 -16.63 -5.24
N GLY A 23 -9.86 -16.63 -3.91
CA GLY A 23 -8.60 -17.08 -3.29
C GLY A 23 -7.43 -16.10 -3.42
N LEU A 24 -7.65 -14.91 -3.98
CA LEU A 24 -6.63 -13.87 -4.17
C LEU A 24 -6.24 -13.17 -2.86
N ASP A 25 -6.94 -13.45 -1.75
CA ASP A 25 -6.56 -12.96 -0.41
C ASP A 25 -5.15 -13.39 0.00
N ILE A 26 -4.66 -14.54 -0.50
CA ILE A 26 -3.29 -15.03 -0.26
C ILE A 26 -2.25 -14.04 -0.79
N LEU A 27 -2.56 -13.28 -1.84
CA LEU A 27 -1.66 -12.26 -2.40
C LEU A 27 -1.57 -11.01 -1.52
N LYS A 28 -2.45 -10.81 -0.53
CA LYS A 28 -2.28 -9.74 0.48
C LYS A 28 -1.10 -10.00 1.41
N ASP A 29 -0.79 -11.26 1.63
CA ASP A 29 0.40 -11.68 2.39
C ASP A 29 1.65 -11.74 1.51
N SER A 30 1.54 -11.41 0.22
CA SER A 30 2.72 -11.24 -0.64
C SER A 30 3.60 -10.09 -0.14
N GLY A 31 4.91 -10.29 -0.24
CA GLY A 31 5.91 -9.32 0.22
C GLY A 31 5.72 -7.93 -0.40
N LEU A 32 5.15 -7.83 -1.61
CA LEU A 32 4.91 -6.56 -2.30
C LEU A 32 3.81 -5.73 -1.62
N PHE A 33 2.69 -6.34 -1.23
CA PHE A 33 1.60 -5.63 -0.55
C PHE A 33 2.02 -5.16 0.85
N GLN A 34 2.79 -6.01 1.54
CA GLN A 34 3.42 -5.66 2.80
C GLN A 34 4.43 -4.52 2.62
N MET A 35 5.31 -4.57 1.62
CA MET A 35 6.28 -3.50 1.30
C MET A 35 5.57 -2.15 1.18
N ILE A 36 4.57 -2.05 0.30
CA ILE A 36 3.84 -0.80 0.03
C ILE A 36 3.13 -0.28 1.29
N SER A 37 2.79 -1.16 2.22
CA SER A 37 2.17 -0.79 3.50
C SER A 37 3.17 -0.33 4.56
N TYR A 38 4.39 -0.89 4.58
CA TYR A 38 5.45 -0.52 5.53
C TYR A 38 6.34 0.63 5.07
N PHE A 39 6.50 0.87 3.76
CA PHE A 39 7.30 1.98 3.22
C PHE A 39 6.99 3.35 3.85
N PRO A 40 5.72 3.73 4.03
CA PRO A 40 5.42 5.01 4.65
C PRO A 40 5.91 5.13 6.09
N VAL A 41 5.93 4.03 6.84
CA VAL A 41 6.47 4.01 8.21
C VAL A 41 7.98 4.20 8.16
N VAL A 42 8.67 3.50 7.27
CA VAL A 42 10.13 3.63 7.10
C VAL A 42 10.51 5.06 6.71
N ILE A 43 9.81 5.66 5.74
CA ILE A 43 10.03 7.05 5.33
C ILE A 43 9.75 8.03 6.47
N GLY A 44 8.68 7.79 7.25
CA GLY A 44 8.40 8.55 8.46
C GLY A 44 9.56 8.48 9.47
N VAL A 45 10.08 7.29 9.74
CA VAL A 45 11.22 7.08 10.65
C VAL A 45 12.47 7.79 10.14
N ILE A 46 12.80 7.66 8.85
CA ILE A 46 13.95 8.36 8.24
C ILE A 46 13.81 9.87 8.37
N SER A 47 12.61 10.41 8.13
CA SER A 47 12.34 11.84 8.28
C SER A 47 12.51 12.30 9.74
N ALA A 48 12.02 11.51 10.69
CA ALA A 48 12.15 11.80 12.12
C ALA A 48 13.61 11.77 12.59
N LEU A 49 14.36 10.74 12.17
CA LEU A 49 15.80 10.61 12.46
C LEU A 49 16.60 11.77 11.83
N SER A 50 16.28 12.14 10.58
CA SER A 50 16.95 13.24 9.90
C SER A 50 16.72 14.57 10.63
N THR A 51 15.48 14.82 11.08
CA THR A 51 15.15 16.00 11.89
C THR A 51 15.83 15.96 13.25
N PHE A 52 15.87 14.80 13.91
CA PHE A 52 16.57 14.62 15.18
C PHE A 52 18.07 14.91 15.06
N PHE A 53 18.73 14.37 14.03
CA PHE A 53 20.14 14.66 13.75
C PHE A 53 20.36 16.13 13.40
N LEU A 54 19.47 16.77 12.65
CA LEU A 54 19.57 18.20 12.33
C LEU A 54 19.52 19.07 13.59
N ILE A 55 18.56 18.81 14.49
CA ILE A 55 18.42 19.55 15.76
C ILE A 55 19.64 19.31 16.67
N THR A 56 20.16 18.07 16.69
CA THR A 56 21.28 17.69 17.55
C THR A 56 22.63 18.24 17.05
N LEU A 57 22.88 18.21 15.73
CA LEU A 57 24.17 18.57 15.13
C LEU A 57 24.29 20.06 14.78
N LYS A 58 23.16 20.73 14.52
CA LYS A 58 23.11 22.19 14.33
C LYS A 58 22.16 22.81 15.36
N PRO A 59 22.63 22.96 16.61
CA PRO A 59 21.85 23.58 17.67
C PRO A 59 21.71 25.08 17.39
N GLY A 60 20.72 25.44 16.58
CA GLY A 60 20.28 26.83 16.48
C GLY A 60 19.50 27.25 17.73
N PRO A 61 18.46 28.11 17.60
CA PRO A 61 17.74 28.69 18.74
C PRO A 61 17.08 27.66 19.68
N VAL A 62 16.90 26.41 19.25
CA VAL A 62 16.28 25.31 20.02
C VAL A 62 17.11 24.91 21.25
N VAL A 63 18.44 25.01 21.18
CA VAL A 63 19.30 24.76 22.36
C VAL A 63 19.40 26.01 23.24
N GLU A 64 19.33 27.21 22.65
CA GLU A 64 19.30 28.47 23.40
C GLU A 64 18.02 28.65 24.22
N THR A 65 16.87 28.15 23.74
CA THR A 65 15.59 28.20 24.47
C THR A 65 15.40 27.06 25.48
N LYS A 66 16.24 26.02 25.49
CA LYS A 66 16.12 24.81 26.34
C LYS A 66 14.73 24.15 26.32
N ASP A 67 13.94 24.41 25.29
CA ASP A 67 12.57 23.93 25.23
C ASP A 67 12.54 22.56 24.56
N LEU A 68 12.77 21.53 25.39
CA LEU A 68 12.78 20.12 24.97
C LEU A 68 11.51 19.74 24.21
N LEU A 69 10.40 20.38 24.58
CA LEU A 69 9.06 20.14 24.04
C LEU A 69 8.97 20.57 22.56
N ILE A 70 9.64 21.66 22.17
CA ILE A 70 9.67 22.12 20.78
C ILE A 70 10.44 21.12 19.89
N ALA A 71 11.56 20.59 20.39
CA ALA A 71 12.35 19.59 19.67
C ALA A 71 11.56 18.29 19.46
N GLU A 72 10.87 17.81 20.50
CA GLU A 72 10.02 16.62 20.41
C GLU A 72 8.86 16.81 19.42
N VAL A 73 8.20 17.96 19.45
CA VAL A 73 7.11 18.30 18.52
C VAL A 73 7.61 18.35 17.08
N LEU A 74 8.79 18.93 16.82
CA LEU A 74 9.38 18.98 15.47
C LEU A 74 9.68 17.58 14.92
N VAL A 75 10.24 16.69 15.75
CA VAL A 75 10.52 15.30 15.36
C VAL A 75 9.23 14.53 15.09
N ALA A 76 8.21 14.71 15.94
CA ALA A 76 6.90 14.08 15.75
C ALA A 76 6.19 14.58 14.47
N PHE A 77 6.26 15.88 14.18
CA PHE A 77 5.72 16.45 12.94
C PHE A 77 6.48 15.97 11.70
N ALA A 78 7.81 15.82 11.79
CA ALA A 78 8.61 15.27 10.71
C ALA A 78 8.23 13.81 10.42
N PHE A 79 8.03 12.98 11.45
CA PHE A 79 7.51 11.62 11.29
C PHE A 79 6.16 11.62 10.59
N PHE A 80 5.21 12.40 11.10
CA PHE A 80 3.86 12.47 10.56
C PHE A 80 3.84 12.97 9.12
N GLY A 81 4.53 14.07 8.83
CA GLY A 81 4.63 14.65 7.49
C GLY A 81 5.24 13.67 6.48
N GLY A 82 6.38 13.07 6.83
CA GLY A 82 7.05 12.07 5.98
C GLY A 82 6.17 10.85 5.71
N ALA A 83 5.51 10.32 6.74
CA ALA A 83 4.61 9.17 6.59
C ALA A 83 3.38 9.50 5.74
N GLN A 84 2.79 10.68 5.88
CA GLN A 84 1.60 11.09 5.12
C GLN A 84 1.92 11.34 3.65
N ILE A 85 3.05 12.00 3.35
CA ILE A 85 3.51 12.21 1.97
C ILE A 85 3.76 10.85 1.30
N ALA A 86 4.44 9.94 1.98
CA ALA A 86 4.66 8.59 1.46
C ALA A 86 3.33 7.86 1.23
N ARG A 87 2.39 7.91 2.17
CA ARG A 87 1.05 7.31 1.96
C ARG A 87 0.33 7.87 0.74
N ALA A 88 0.38 9.19 0.53
CA ALA A 88 -0.21 9.83 -0.65
C ALA A 88 0.46 9.36 -1.95
N ALA A 89 1.80 9.25 -1.96
CA ALA A 89 2.56 8.77 -3.12
C ALA A 89 2.30 7.28 -3.43
N PHE A 90 2.08 6.45 -2.40
CA PHE A 90 1.83 5.01 -2.57
C PHE A 90 0.34 4.65 -2.75
N ALA A 91 -0.59 5.60 -2.55
CA ALA A 91 -2.02 5.36 -2.70
C ALA A 91 -2.42 4.87 -4.11
N PRO A 92 -1.89 5.44 -5.23
CA PRO A 92 -2.22 4.97 -6.57
C PRO A 92 -1.80 3.52 -6.82
N PHE A 93 -0.65 3.10 -6.28
CA PHE A 93 -0.16 1.72 -6.42
C PHE A 93 -1.06 0.72 -5.72
N LYS A 94 -1.54 1.04 -4.51
CA LYS A 94 -2.53 0.21 -3.81
C LYS A 94 -3.83 0.10 -4.61
N GLY A 95 -4.30 1.21 -5.17
CA GLY A 95 -5.48 1.22 -6.03
C GLY A 95 -5.33 0.35 -7.28
N ALA A 96 -4.20 0.49 -7.99
CA ALA A 96 -3.92 -0.27 -9.20
C ALA A 96 -3.87 -1.79 -8.95
N MET A 97 -3.21 -2.21 -7.86
CA MET A 97 -3.13 -3.62 -7.48
C MET A 97 -4.52 -4.21 -7.20
N CYS A 98 -5.36 -3.51 -6.42
CA CYS A 98 -6.73 -3.95 -6.16
C CYS A 98 -7.55 -4.06 -7.46
N THR A 99 -7.41 -3.11 -8.39
CA THR A 99 -8.12 -3.15 -9.66
C THR A 99 -7.72 -4.36 -10.51
N ILE A 100 -6.43 -4.68 -10.59
CA ILE A 100 -5.94 -5.85 -11.32
C ILE A 100 -6.49 -7.14 -10.69
N PHE A 101 -6.47 -7.26 -9.36
CA PHE A 101 -7.03 -8.42 -8.67
C PHE A 101 -8.54 -8.57 -8.87
N VAL A 102 -9.29 -7.46 -8.87
CA VAL A 102 -10.73 -7.51 -9.13
C VAL A 102 -11.03 -7.89 -10.59
N MET A 103 -10.24 -7.40 -11.55
CA MET A 103 -10.37 -7.82 -12.95
C MET A 103 -10.10 -9.31 -13.10
N MET A 104 -9.04 -9.79 -12.47
CA MET A 104 -8.65 -11.19 -12.47
C MET A 104 -9.70 -12.11 -11.82
N ALA A 105 -10.31 -11.66 -10.72
CA ALA A 105 -11.38 -12.41 -10.03
C ALA A 105 -12.70 -12.43 -10.81
N ARG A 106 -12.97 -11.40 -11.62
CA ARG A 106 -14.24 -11.23 -12.31
C ARG A 106 -14.33 -12.01 -13.62
N ASP A 107 -13.26 -12.01 -14.41
CA ASP A 107 -13.19 -12.72 -15.68
C ASP A 107 -11.75 -13.18 -15.98
N PRO A 108 -11.35 -14.34 -15.41
CA PRO A 108 -9.98 -14.84 -15.53
C PRO A 108 -9.63 -15.26 -16.96
N ALA A 109 -10.61 -15.72 -17.76
CA ALA A 109 -10.39 -16.12 -19.15
C ALA A 109 -10.06 -14.91 -20.04
N VAL A 110 -10.79 -13.82 -19.90
CA VAL A 110 -10.49 -12.56 -20.61
C VAL A 110 -9.17 -11.96 -20.11
N PHE A 111 -8.87 -12.10 -18.81
CA PHE A 111 -7.60 -11.64 -18.27
C PHE A 111 -6.40 -12.43 -18.83
N GLN A 112 -6.52 -13.75 -18.99
CA GLN A 112 -5.50 -14.57 -19.66
C GLN A 112 -5.28 -14.15 -21.11
N GLU A 113 -6.35 -13.87 -21.86
CA GLU A 113 -6.28 -13.46 -23.26
C GLU A 113 -5.56 -12.11 -23.42
N HIS A 114 -5.92 -11.13 -22.60
CA HIS A 114 -5.39 -9.77 -22.71
C HIS A 114 -4.06 -9.56 -21.96
N TYR A 115 -3.81 -10.31 -20.90
CA TYR A 115 -2.66 -10.14 -19.99
C TYR A 115 -1.94 -11.46 -19.69
N GLY A 116 -1.77 -12.31 -20.72
CA GLY A 116 -1.18 -13.64 -20.58
C GLY A 116 0.19 -13.68 -19.92
N GLN A 117 1.05 -12.68 -20.12
CA GLN A 117 2.35 -12.60 -19.43
C GLN A 117 2.21 -12.49 -17.91
N ILE A 118 1.22 -11.74 -17.42
CA ILE A 118 0.98 -11.57 -15.98
C ILE A 118 0.43 -12.88 -15.41
N TRP A 119 -0.44 -13.55 -16.17
CA TRP A 119 -0.99 -14.85 -15.80
C TRP A 119 0.08 -15.93 -15.67
N THR A 120 0.98 -16.08 -16.65
CA THR A 120 2.08 -17.05 -16.60
C THR A 120 2.97 -16.81 -15.38
N ARG A 121 3.26 -15.55 -15.04
CA ARG A 121 4.03 -15.24 -13.83
C ARG A 121 3.29 -15.58 -12.54
N LEU A 122 1.96 -15.43 -12.53
CA LEU A 122 1.18 -15.86 -11.38
C LEU A 122 1.17 -17.39 -11.24
N GLU A 123 1.06 -18.14 -12.34
CA GLU A 123 1.20 -19.59 -12.32
C GLU A 123 2.56 -20.04 -11.77
N GLU A 124 3.64 -19.34 -12.13
CA GLU A 124 4.99 -19.62 -11.62
C GLU A 124 5.15 -19.31 -10.11
N LEU A 125 4.57 -18.21 -9.63
CA LEU A 125 4.74 -17.72 -8.25
C LEU A 125 3.74 -18.34 -7.26
N HIS A 126 2.48 -18.50 -7.67
CA HIS A 126 1.38 -18.96 -6.84
C HIS A 126 0.42 -19.88 -7.64
N PRO A 127 0.85 -21.10 -8.00
CA PRO A 127 0.09 -22.02 -8.85
C PRO A 127 -1.30 -22.37 -8.28
N GLY A 128 -1.44 -22.48 -6.96
CA GLY A 128 -2.73 -22.75 -6.31
C GLY A 128 -3.76 -21.63 -6.45
N VAL A 129 -3.30 -20.39 -6.65
CA VAL A 129 -4.20 -19.24 -6.92
C VAL A 129 -4.67 -19.27 -8.37
N ALA A 130 -3.79 -19.60 -9.31
CA ALA A 130 -4.16 -19.76 -10.72
C ALA A 130 -5.15 -20.91 -10.94
N GLU A 131 -4.96 -22.04 -10.24
CA GLU A 131 -5.89 -23.18 -10.30
C GLU A 131 -7.26 -22.84 -9.67
N ALA A 132 -7.28 -22.07 -8.57
CA ALA A 132 -8.52 -21.62 -7.94
C ALA A 132 -9.32 -20.64 -8.80
N LEU A 133 -8.66 -19.87 -9.67
CA LEU A 133 -9.29 -18.89 -10.55
C LEU A 133 -9.86 -19.51 -11.84
N LEU A 134 -9.44 -20.70 -12.22
CA LEU A 134 -9.93 -21.39 -13.42
C LEU A 134 -11.06 -22.40 -13.14
N LYS A 135 -11.47 -22.55 -11.88
CA LYS A 135 -12.52 -23.46 -11.42
C LYS A 135 -13.87 -22.75 -11.29
#